data_AF-A0AAV0D504-F1
#
_entry.id   AF-A0AAV0D504-F1
#
_cell.length_a   1.000
_cell.length_b   1.000
_cell.length_c   1.000
_cell.angle_alpha   90.00
_cell.angle_beta   90.00
_cell.angle_gamma   90.00
#
_symmetry.space_group_name_H-M   'P 1'
#
loop_
_entity.id
_entity.type
_entity.pdbx_description
1 polymer ?
#
loop_
_entity_poly.entity_id
_entity_poly.type
_entity_poly.pdbx_seq_one_letter_code
_entity_poly.pdbx_strand_id
1 'polypeptide(L)'
;MHRFRGNIWDYDCRPQVMQKLGYPLAMADKIPEITEARNIELGLGLQLSFLHPSKYKFEHPRFCFERLEYLGQKIQDLVMAERLLMKHLDAPGRWLAERHRRILMNKFCGRYLREKFLHRFIIYSEQVQDAYEQNRRLRNPATSSVQQAIHGLSYAVYGKPDVRRLMFEVFDFEQIQPKAVVR
;
A
#
# COMPACT_ATOMS: atom_id res chain seq x y z
N MET A 1 25.81 3.79 -4.69
CA MET A 1 24.38 3.50 -4.38
C MET A 1 23.45 4.37 -5.26
N HIS A 2 23.43 4.19 -6.59
CA HIS A 2 22.61 5.01 -7.50
C HIS A 2 21.47 4.25 -8.20
N ARG A 3 21.25 2.97 -7.87
CA ARG A 3 20.32 2.11 -8.63
C ARG A 3 18.83 2.50 -8.47
N PHE A 4 18.48 3.16 -7.36
CA PHE A 4 17.10 3.55 -7.01
C PHE A 4 16.81 5.05 -7.13
N ARG A 5 17.76 5.86 -7.61
CA ARG A 5 17.55 7.31 -7.79
C ARG A 5 17.75 7.67 -9.24
N GLY A 6 16.87 8.50 -9.81
CA GLY A 6 16.99 8.95 -11.19
C GLY A 6 16.74 7.86 -12.25
N ASN A 7 15.98 6.82 -11.90
CA ASN A 7 15.49 5.84 -12.88
C ASN A 7 14.14 6.31 -13.47
N ILE A 8 13.70 5.67 -14.56
CA ILE A 8 12.44 6.01 -15.26
C ILE A 8 11.24 5.99 -14.31
N TRP A 9 11.20 5.04 -13.38
CA TRP A 9 10.11 4.95 -12.41
C TRP A 9 10.07 6.18 -11.47
N ASP A 10 11.23 6.67 -11.06
CA ASP A 10 11.39 7.82 -10.17
C ASP A 10 10.90 9.14 -10.80
N TYR A 11 11.06 9.27 -12.12
CA TYR A 11 10.62 10.44 -12.89
C TYR A 11 9.15 10.35 -13.33
N ASP A 12 8.72 9.22 -13.90
CA ASP A 12 7.40 9.13 -14.55
C ASP A 12 6.32 8.54 -13.64
N CYS A 13 6.65 7.47 -12.91
CA CYS A 13 5.68 6.70 -12.13
C CYS A 13 5.45 7.30 -10.74
N ARG A 14 6.54 7.69 -10.06
CA ARG A 14 6.49 8.21 -8.68
C ARG A 14 5.54 9.41 -8.52
N PRO A 15 5.56 10.45 -9.37
CA PRO A 15 4.63 11.57 -9.23
C PRO A 15 3.16 11.15 -9.34
N GLN A 16 2.84 10.22 -10.26
CA GLN A 16 1.48 9.70 -10.45
C GLN A 16 1.01 8.90 -9.23
N VAL A 17 1.90 8.08 -8.66
CA VAL A 17 1.62 7.31 -7.44
C VAL A 17 1.41 8.26 -6.26
N MET A 18 2.29 9.25 -6.08
CA MET A 18 2.17 10.23 -5.00
C MET A 18 0.86 11.02 -5.11
N GLN A 19 0.51 11.48 -6.31
CA GLN A 19 -0.75 12.18 -6.56
C GLN A 19 -1.96 11.31 -6.19
N LYS A 20 -1.98 10.04 -6.62
CA LYS A 20 -3.09 9.11 -6.32
C LYS A 20 -3.22 8.77 -4.84
N LEU A 21 -2.12 8.78 -4.11
CA LEU A 21 -2.08 8.50 -2.67
C LEU A 21 -2.25 9.77 -1.81
N GLY A 22 -2.24 10.96 -2.42
CA GLY A 22 -2.36 12.25 -1.74
C GLY A 22 -1.10 12.65 -0.98
N TYR A 23 0.07 12.35 -1.53
CA TYR A 23 1.38 12.72 -0.97
C TYR A 23 2.05 13.87 -1.74
N PRO A 24 2.98 14.61 -1.10
CA PRO A 24 3.33 14.53 0.33
C PRO A 24 2.23 15.14 1.21
N LEU A 25 2.17 14.75 2.48
CA LEU A 25 1.25 15.36 3.44
C LEU A 25 1.77 16.74 3.87
N ALA A 26 0.85 17.69 4.06
CA ALA A 26 1.16 19.01 4.61
C ALA A 26 1.44 18.91 6.12
N MET A 27 2.63 18.40 6.47
CA MET A 27 3.14 18.37 7.84
C MET A 27 4.50 19.02 7.87
N ALA A 28 4.64 20.06 8.69
CA ALA A 28 5.91 20.70 8.97
C ALA A 28 6.46 20.12 10.27
N ASP A 29 7.62 19.46 10.20
CA ASP A 29 8.38 19.18 11.41
C ASP A 29 8.97 20.48 11.94
N LYS A 30 9.32 20.47 13.24
CA LYS A 30 10.03 21.60 13.85
C LYS A 30 11.38 21.88 13.19
N ILE A 31 11.98 20.85 12.57
CA ILE A 31 13.30 20.87 11.96
C ILE A 31 13.13 20.55 10.46
N PRO A 32 13.43 21.48 9.54
CA PRO A 32 13.26 21.29 8.10
C PRO A 32 13.98 20.07 7.52
N GLU A 33 15.15 19.73 8.06
CA GLU A 33 15.97 18.59 7.63
C GLU A 33 15.25 17.25 7.88
N ILE A 34 14.43 17.17 8.93
CA ILE A 34 13.62 15.97 9.21
C ILE A 34 12.51 15.83 8.16
N THR A 35 11.89 16.94 7.77
CA THR A 35 10.88 16.94 6.71
C THR A 35 11.48 16.55 5.37
N GLU A 36 12.68 17.02 5.04
CA GLU A 36 13.40 16.61 3.83
C GLU A 36 13.74 15.11 3.87
N ALA A 37 14.32 14.63 4.96
CA ALA A 37 14.64 13.21 5.15
C ALA A 37 13.40 12.33 4.98
N ARG A 38 12.27 12.71 5.57
CA ARG A 38 10.99 12.01 5.44
C ARG A 38 10.52 11.94 3.99
N ASN A 39 10.61 13.05 3.25
CA ASN A 39 10.19 13.07 1.84
C ASN A 39 11.08 12.18 0.96
N ILE A 40 12.38 12.12 1.26
CA ILE A 40 13.31 11.20 0.61
C ILE A 40 12.96 9.74 0.93
N GLU A 41 12.70 9.43 2.20
CA GLU A 41 12.27 8.09 2.64
C GLU A 41 10.96 7.67 1.99
N LEU A 42 9.99 8.58 1.88
CA LEU A 42 8.73 8.35 1.20
C LEU A 42 8.95 8.00 -0.28
N GLY A 43 9.74 8.79 -1.00
CA GLY A 43 10.01 8.56 -2.43
C GLY A 43 10.69 7.21 -2.69
N LEU A 44 11.76 6.91 -1.96
CA LEU A 44 12.48 5.64 -2.08
C LEU A 44 11.63 4.45 -1.63
N GLY A 45 10.89 4.63 -0.53
CA GLY A 45 10.01 3.62 0.00
C GLY A 45 8.84 3.30 -0.92
N LEU A 46 8.31 4.29 -1.63
CA LEU A 46 7.28 4.07 -2.65
C LEU A 46 7.85 3.21 -3.77
N GLN A 47 9.05 3.51 -4.29
CA GLN A 47 9.67 2.66 -5.30
C GLN A 47 9.85 1.22 -4.81
N LEU A 48 10.33 1.03 -3.57
CA LEU A 48 10.48 -0.29 -2.97
C LEU A 48 9.13 -1.02 -2.81
N SER A 49 8.06 -0.31 -2.47
CA SER A 49 6.71 -0.88 -2.30
C SER A 49 6.15 -1.47 -3.60
N PHE A 50 6.57 -0.96 -4.75
CA PHE A 50 6.18 -1.45 -6.07
C PHE A 50 7.18 -2.43 -6.69
N LEU A 51 8.31 -2.72 -6.02
CA LEU A 51 9.36 -3.58 -6.53
C LEU A 51 9.10 -5.05 -6.18
N HIS A 52 8.70 -5.83 -7.20
CA HIS A 52 8.42 -7.25 -7.02
C HIS A 52 9.69 -8.06 -6.73
N PRO A 53 9.63 -9.08 -5.85
CA PRO A 53 10.81 -9.85 -5.48
C PRO A 53 11.49 -10.56 -6.67
N SER A 54 10.76 -10.82 -7.75
CA SER A 54 11.33 -11.44 -8.95
C SER A 54 12.40 -10.60 -9.64
N LYS A 55 12.46 -9.27 -9.41
CA LYS A 55 13.45 -8.38 -10.06
C LYS A 55 14.85 -8.52 -9.46
N TYR A 56 14.99 -8.35 -8.14
CA TYR A 56 16.30 -8.22 -7.48
C TYR A 56 16.46 -9.05 -6.20
N LYS A 57 15.49 -9.87 -5.78
CA LYS A 57 15.58 -10.60 -4.49
C LYS A 57 16.84 -11.47 -4.39
N PHE A 58 17.22 -12.12 -5.49
CA PHE A 58 18.40 -13.00 -5.54
C PHE A 58 19.72 -12.22 -5.56
N GLU A 59 19.71 -10.94 -5.95
CA GLU A 59 20.89 -10.07 -5.84
C GLU A 59 21.03 -9.50 -4.43
N HIS A 60 19.91 -9.08 -3.82
CA HIS A 60 19.89 -8.63 -2.44
C HIS A 60 18.48 -8.74 -1.82
N PRO A 61 18.33 -9.39 -0.65
CA PRO A 61 17.04 -9.51 0.05
C PRO A 61 16.43 -8.17 0.52
N ARG A 62 17.18 -7.06 0.43
CA ARG A 62 16.69 -5.72 0.79
C ARG A 62 15.89 -5.07 -0.34
N PHE A 63 16.00 -5.57 -1.57
CA PHE A 63 15.45 -4.92 -2.76
C PHE A 63 14.12 -5.52 -3.19
N CYS A 64 13.13 -5.49 -2.30
CA CYS A 64 11.74 -5.83 -2.61
C CYS A 64 10.78 -5.33 -1.51
N PHE A 65 9.49 -5.40 -1.81
CA PHE A 65 8.44 -4.95 -0.90
C PHE A 65 8.18 -5.85 0.32
N GLU A 66 8.74 -7.07 0.41
CA GLU A 66 8.33 -8.11 1.39
C GLU A 66 8.38 -7.65 2.86
N ARG A 67 9.38 -6.84 3.23
CA ARG A 67 9.48 -6.31 4.60
C ARG A 67 8.41 -5.26 4.91
N LEU A 68 8.10 -4.41 3.94
CA LEU A 68 7.03 -3.42 4.05
C LEU A 68 5.66 -4.10 4.01
N GLU A 69 5.50 -5.14 3.21
CA GLU A 69 4.30 -5.98 3.17
C GLU A 69 4.03 -6.59 4.55
N TYR A 70 5.05 -7.18 5.19
CA TYR A 70 4.92 -7.74 6.53
C TYR A 70 4.43 -6.70 7.54
N LEU A 71 5.08 -5.53 7.58
CA LEU A 71 4.70 -4.41 8.45
C LEU A 71 3.26 -3.94 8.15
N GLY A 72 2.95 -3.80 6.88
CA GLY A 72 1.65 -3.41 6.34
C GLY A 72 0.52 -4.33 6.75
N GLN A 73 0.75 -5.65 6.69
CA GLN A 73 -0.22 -6.64 7.12
C GLN A 73 -0.58 -6.47 8.60
N LYS A 74 0.42 -6.26 9.47
CA LYS A 74 0.18 -6.09 10.91
C LYS A 74 -0.53 -4.78 11.24
N ILE A 75 -0.14 -3.68 10.59
CA ILE A 75 -0.78 -2.39 10.87
C ILE A 75 -2.21 -2.32 10.30
N GLN A 76 -2.48 -2.96 9.16
CA GLN A 76 -3.84 -3.11 8.63
C GLN A 76 -4.76 -3.84 9.60
N ASP A 77 -4.27 -4.94 10.18
CA ASP A 77 -4.96 -5.74 11.19
C ASP A 77 -5.38 -4.88 12.38
N LEU A 78 -4.40 -4.17 12.96
CA LEU A 78 -4.61 -3.29 14.11
C LEU A 78 -5.60 -2.16 13.80
N VAL A 79 -5.42 -1.46 12.68
CA VAL A 79 -6.26 -0.33 12.28
C VAL A 79 -7.71 -0.76 12.05
N MET A 80 -7.93 -1.91 11.40
CA MET A 80 -9.27 -2.42 11.17
C MET A 80 -9.93 -2.89 12.46
N ALA A 81 -9.19 -3.59 13.33
CA ALA A 81 -9.71 -4.07 14.61
C ALA A 81 -10.15 -2.90 15.50
N GLU A 82 -9.32 -1.87 15.62
CA GLU A 82 -9.63 -0.66 16.37
C GLU A 82 -10.87 0.04 15.82
N ARG A 83 -10.97 0.18 14.48
CA ARG A 83 -12.15 0.83 13.87
C ARG A 83 -13.44 0.05 14.11
N LEU A 84 -13.41 -1.28 13.95
CA LEU A 84 -14.60 -2.12 14.19
C LEU A 84 -15.01 -2.08 15.66
N LEU A 85 -14.05 -2.16 16.58
CA LEU A 85 -14.31 -2.07 18.01
C LEU A 85 -14.96 -0.74 18.37
N MET A 86 -14.41 0.39 17.90
CA MET A 86 -14.92 1.73 18.21
C MET A 86 -16.29 1.99 17.55
N LYS A 87 -16.54 1.45 16.35
CA LYS A 87 -17.80 1.64 15.62
C LYS A 87 -18.94 0.76 16.14
N HIS A 88 -18.60 -0.41 16.70
CA HIS A 88 -19.56 -1.44 17.09
C HIS A 88 -19.26 -1.94 18.50
N LEU A 89 -19.22 -1.02 19.48
CA LEU A 89 -18.89 -1.32 20.88
C LEU A 89 -19.77 -2.43 21.48
N ASP A 90 -21.07 -2.41 21.16
CA ASP A 90 -22.05 -3.36 21.69
C ASP A 90 -22.15 -4.65 20.88
N ALA A 91 -21.36 -4.80 19.81
CA ALA A 91 -21.46 -5.99 18.96
C ALA A 91 -20.81 -7.22 19.61
N PRO A 92 -21.37 -8.43 19.41
CA PRO A 92 -20.76 -9.66 19.90
C PRO A 92 -19.35 -9.86 19.34
N GLY A 93 -18.40 -10.30 20.18
CA GLY A 93 -17.00 -10.51 19.77
C GLY A 93 -16.82 -11.46 18.57
N ARG A 94 -17.69 -12.48 18.45
CA ARG A 94 -17.69 -13.39 17.29
C ARG A 94 -18.03 -12.67 15.99
N TRP A 95 -18.99 -11.75 16.03
CA TRP A 95 -19.38 -10.95 14.87
C TRP A 95 -18.25 -10.01 14.45
N LEU A 96 -17.59 -9.35 15.42
CA LEU A 96 -16.43 -8.49 15.17
C LEU A 96 -15.28 -9.26 14.50
N ALA A 97 -14.94 -10.42 15.03
CA ALA A 97 -13.87 -11.27 14.49
C ALA A 97 -14.18 -11.74 13.05
N GLU A 98 -15.43 -12.10 12.77
CA GLU A 98 -15.84 -12.53 11.44
C GLU A 98 -15.86 -11.36 10.44
N ARG A 99 -16.38 -10.20 10.85
CA ARG A 99 -16.43 -8.98 10.03
C ARG A 99 -15.02 -8.50 9.69
N HIS A 100 -14.14 -8.45 10.69
CA HIS A 100 -12.72 -8.13 10.55
C HIS A 100 -12.04 -9.05 9.53
N ARG A 101 -12.16 -10.37 9.71
CA ARG A 101 -11.55 -11.36 8.82
C ARG A 101 -12.02 -11.20 7.38
N ARG A 102 -13.33 -10.98 7.17
CA ARG A 102 -13.91 -10.82 5.82
C ARG A 102 -13.38 -9.57 5.11
N ILE A 103 -13.21 -8.45 5.82
CA ILE A 103 -12.73 -7.19 5.25
C ILE A 103 -11.24 -7.27 4.92
N LEU A 104 -10.43 -7.83 5.82
CA LEU A 104 -8.98 -7.93 5.63
C LEU A 104 -8.52 -9.17 4.84
N MET A 105 -9.43 -9.94 4.25
CA MET A 105 -9.00 -10.99 3.33
C MET A 105 -8.15 -10.38 2.20
N ASN A 106 -6.98 -10.96 1.97
CA ASN A 106 -6.01 -10.54 0.94
C ASN A 106 -6.66 -10.27 -0.43
N LYS A 107 -7.77 -10.95 -0.76
CA LYS A 107 -8.53 -10.75 -2.00
C LYS A 107 -9.07 -9.31 -2.19
N PHE A 108 -9.43 -8.62 -1.10
CA PHE A 108 -9.97 -7.25 -1.17
C PHE A 108 -8.88 -6.20 -1.26
N CYS A 109 -7.76 -6.37 -0.57
CA CYS A 109 -6.65 -5.42 -0.65
C CYS A 109 -6.19 -5.23 -2.10
N GLY A 110 -5.86 -6.31 -2.83
CA GLY A 110 -5.46 -6.17 -4.23
C GLY A 110 -6.55 -5.57 -5.14
N ARG A 111 -7.84 -5.65 -4.78
CA ARG A 111 -8.93 -5.06 -5.57
C ARG A 111 -8.86 -3.54 -5.54
N TYR A 112 -8.69 -2.92 -4.37
CA TYR A 112 -8.67 -1.45 -4.25
C TYR A 112 -7.47 -0.83 -4.98
N LEU A 113 -6.29 -1.47 -4.88
CA LEU A 113 -5.11 -1.09 -5.66
C LEU A 113 -5.39 -1.09 -7.18
N ARG A 114 -6.13 -2.09 -7.66
CA ARG A 114 -6.51 -2.21 -9.08
C ARG A 114 -7.53 -1.16 -9.49
N GLU A 115 -8.53 -0.89 -8.65
CA GLU A 115 -9.55 0.16 -8.90
C GLU A 115 -8.91 1.56 -9.02
N LYS A 116 -7.80 1.82 -8.32
CA LYS A 116 -7.01 3.06 -8.46
C LYS A 116 -5.96 3.02 -9.59
N PHE A 117 -5.93 1.96 -10.39
CA PHE A 117 -4.94 1.74 -11.45
C PHE A 117 -3.47 1.79 -10.96
N LEU A 118 -3.22 1.50 -9.69
CA LEU A 118 -1.86 1.51 -9.14
C LEU A 118 -1.08 0.24 -9.51
N HIS A 119 -1.78 -0.87 -9.79
CA HIS A 119 -1.17 -2.14 -10.22
C HIS A 119 -0.27 -2.04 -11.47
N ARG A 120 -0.42 -1.00 -12.30
CA ARG A 120 0.40 -0.76 -13.50
C ARG A 120 1.83 -0.31 -13.17
N PHE A 121 2.06 0.19 -11.96
CA PHE A 121 3.38 0.68 -11.55
C PHE A 121 4.25 -0.39 -10.88
N ILE A 122 3.76 -1.64 -10.81
CA ILE A 122 4.50 -2.75 -10.22
C ILE A 122 5.65 -3.13 -11.15
N ILE A 123 6.87 -3.18 -10.61
CA ILE A 123 8.07 -3.53 -11.35
C ILE A 123 8.32 -5.03 -11.21
N TYR A 124 8.12 -5.76 -12.29
CA TYR A 124 8.46 -7.19 -12.41
C TYR A 124 9.81 -7.39 -13.10
N SER A 125 10.38 -8.59 -12.98
CA SER A 125 11.43 -9.03 -13.91
C SER A 125 10.84 -9.31 -15.29
N GLU A 126 11.63 -9.09 -16.34
CA GLU A 126 11.21 -9.27 -17.73
C GLU A 126 10.69 -10.71 -17.98
N GLN A 127 11.32 -11.69 -17.33
CA GLN A 127 10.95 -13.11 -17.44
C GLN A 127 9.54 -13.43 -16.94
N VAL A 128 8.99 -12.66 -16.00
CA VAL A 128 7.70 -12.96 -15.36
C VAL A 128 6.62 -11.94 -15.67
N GLN A 129 6.99 -10.80 -16.27
CA GLN A 129 6.07 -9.67 -16.48
C GLN A 129 4.81 -10.11 -17.23
N ASP A 130 4.94 -10.77 -18.37
CA ASP A 130 3.81 -11.26 -19.17
C ASP A 130 2.92 -12.23 -18.38
N ALA A 131 3.52 -13.10 -17.57
CA ALA A 131 2.79 -14.06 -16.76
C ALA A 131 1.92 -13.36 -15.70
N TYR A 132 2.43 -12.30 -15.06
CA TYR A 132 1.64 -11.52 -14.09
C TYR A 132 0.59 -10.65 -14.77
N GLU A 133 0.83 -10.16 -15.99
CA GLU A 133 -0.14 -9.37 -16.73
C GLU A 133 -1.31 -10.24 -17.21
N GLN A 134 -1.04 -11.44 -17.73
CA GLN A 134 -2.04 -12.34 -18.31
C GLN A 134 -2.73 -13.22 -17.27
N ASN A 135 -2.05 -13.63 -16.20
CA ASN A 135 -2.58 -14.57 -15.21
C ASN A 135 -3.10 -13.89 -13.94
N ARG A 136 -4.43 -13.84 -13.80
CA ARG A 136 -5.11 -13.30 -12.61
C ARG A 136 -4.70 -13.98 -11.30
N ARG A 137 -4.36 -15.27 -11.32
CA ARG A 137 -3.96 -16.01 -10.11
C ARG A 137 -2.62 -15.56 -9.57
N LEU A 138 -1.71 -15.10 -10.43
CA LEU A 138 -0.41 -14.53 -10.04
C LEU A 138 -0.55 -13.04 -9.70
N ARG A 139 -1.29 -12.30 -10.52
CA ARG A 139 -1.49 -10.85 -10.35
C ARG A 139 -2.15 -10.49 -9.02
N ASN A 140 -3.20 -11.22 -8.64
CA ASN A 140 -4.00 -10.85 -7.48
C ASN A 140 -3.19 -10.86 -6.18
N PRO A 141 -2.43 -11.92 -5.84
CA PRO A 141 -1.48 -11.90 -4.72
C PRO A 141 -0.52 -10.72 -4.77
N ALA A 142 0.17 -10.49 -5.90
CA ALA A 142 1.15 -9.41 -6.01
C ALA A 142 0.52 -8.02 -5.75
N THR A 143 -0.67 -7.75 -6.29
CA THR A 143 -1.37 -6.50 -6.01
C THR A 143 -1.79 -6.34 -4.55
N SER A 144 -2.09 -7.44 -3.86
CA SER A 144 -2.40 -7.39 -2.43
C SER A 144 -1.16 -7.10 -1.59
N SER A 145 -0.04 -7.75 -1.91
CA SER A 145 1.25 -7.53 -1.26
C SER A 145 1.75 -6.10 -1.44
N VAL A 146 1.63 -5.54 -2.64
CA VAL A 146 1.98 -4.13 -2.91
C VAL A 146 1.12 -3.17 -2.10
N GLN A 147 -0.19 -3.42 -1.99
CA GLN A 147 -1.05 -2.57 -1.16
C GLN A 147 -0.70 -2.65 0.33
N GLN A 148 -0.37 -3.85 0.83
CA GLN A 148 0.17 -4.03 2.17
C GLN A 148 1.47 -3.25 2.34
N ALA A 149 2.38 -3.34 1.38
CA ALA A 149 3.64 -2.60 1.42
C ALA A 149 3.45 -1.08 1.48
N ILE A 150 2.49 -0.53 0.73
CA ILE A 150 2.15 0.90 0.81
C ILE A 150 1.69 1.28 2.22
N HIS A 151 0.86 0.46 2.87
CA HIS A 151 0.43 0.73 4.25
C HIS A 151 1.58 0.58 5.25
N GLY A 152 2.49 -0.37 5.03
CA GLY A 152 3.70 -0.52 5.84
C GLY A 152 4.63 0.68 5.72
N LEU A 153 4.81 1.21 4.51
CA LEU A 153 5.57 2.42 4.26
C LEU A 153 4.93 3.64 4.94
N SER A 154 3.62 3.82 4.74
CA SER A 154 2.84 4.89 5.37
C SER A 154 3.03 4.88 6.90
N TYR A 155 2.98 3.70 7.51
CA TYR A 155 3.27 3.56 8.94
C TYR A 155 4.69 3.97 9.31
N ALA A 156 5.69 3.56 8.52
CA ALA A 156 7.09 3.89 8.80
C ALA A 156 7.39 5.40 8.69
N VAL A 157 6.75 6.09 7.74
CA VAL A 157 7.04 7.50 7.41
C VAL A 157 6.15 8.47 8.21
N TYR A 158 4.86 8.16 8.35
CA TYR A 158 3.84 9.06 8.91
C TYR A 158 3.04 8.45 10.07
N GLY A 159 3.26 7.17 10.40
CA GLY A 159 2.62 6.49 11.52
C GLY A 159 1.20 5.99 11.24
N LYS A 160 0.56 5.47 12.30
CA LYS A 160 -0.79 4.89 12.25
C LYS A 160 -1.88 5.83 11.68
N PRO A 161 -1.86 7.16 11.92
CA PRO A 161 -2.89 8.06 11.37
C PRO A 161 -2.95 8.04 9.84
N ASP A 162 -1.80 8.03 9.16
CA ASP A 162 -1.77 8.01 7.70
C ASP A 162 -2.23 6.67 7.13
N VAL A 163 -1.98 5.55 7.84
CA VAL A 163 -2.53 4.25 7.45
C VAL A 163 -4.06 4.26 7.46
N ARG A 164 -4.69 4.91 8.45
CA ARG A 164 -6.15 5.07 8.50
C ARG A 164 -6.66 5.88 7.31
N ARG A 165 -6.00 7.01 7.01
CA ARG A 165 -6.30 7.85 5.85
C ARG A 165 -6.25 7.04 4.56
N LEU A 166 -5.16 6.30 4.34
CA LEU A 166 -5.03 5.44 3.17
C LEU A 166 -6.13 4.37 3.11
N MET A 167 -6.34 3.61 4.19
CA MET A 167 -7.31 2.52 4.23
C MET A 167 -8.75 3.00 3.97
N PHE A 168 -9.16 4.11 4.59
CA PHE A 168 -10.57 4.49 4.61
C PHE A 168 -10.92 5.67 3.69
N GLU A 169 -10.01 6.61 3.46
CA GLU A 169 -10.28 7.78 2.61
C GLU A 169 -9.78 7.55 1.18
N VAL A 170 -8.59 6.95 1.02
CA VAL A 170 -8.03 6.72 -0.31
C VAL A 170 -8.57 5.43 -0.93
N PHE A 171 -8.49 4.31 -0.21
CA PHE A 171 -8.85 2.98 -0.71
C PHE A 171 -10.27 2.56 -0.37
N ASP A 172 -10.99 3.28 0.49
CA ASP A 172 -12.40 3.05 0.80
C ASP A 172 -12.69 1.59 1.22
N PHE A 173 -11.89 1.06 2.16
CA PHE A 173 -12.00 -0.33 2.65
C PHE A 173 -13.36 -0.68 3.25
N GLU A 174 -14.05 0.34 3.76
CA GLU A 174 -15.37 0.24 4.34
C GLU A 174 -16.26 1.23 3.61
N GLN A 175 -16.76 0.85 2.44
CA GLN A 175 -17.74 1.64 1.68
C GLN A 175 -18.87 2.10 2.61
N ILE A 176 -18.83 3.37 2.99
CA ILE A 176 -19.87 4.01 3.81
C ILE A 176 -21.08 4.35 2.92
N GLN A 177 -20.85 4.51 1.62
CA GLN A 177 -21.88 4.86 0.65
C GLN A 177 -21.96 3.83 -0.48
N PRO A 178 -23.17 3.46 -0.94
CA PRO A 178 -23.31 2.68 -2.16
C PRO A 178 -22.64 3.43 -3.32
N LYS A 179 -21.86 2.71 -4.14
CA LYS A 179 -21.24 3.28 -5.35
C LYS A 179 -22.33 3.98 -6.16
N ALA A 180 -22.12 5.26 -6.49
CA ALA A 180 -23.03 5.99 -7.35
C ALA A 180 -23.23 5.18 -8.64
N VAL A 181 -24.49 4.82 -8.92
CA VAL A 181 -24.84 4.15 -10.17
C VAL A 181 -24.68 5.21 -11.25
N VAL A 182 -23.55 5.16 -11.96
CA VAL A 182 -23.38 5.92 -13.19
C VAL A 182 -24.39 5.32 -14.18
N ARG A 183 -25.44 6.08 -14.47
CA ARG A 183 -26.41 5.76 -15.54
C ARG A 183 -25.77 6.01 -16.89
#